data_AF-A0A4Q3UHF2-F1
#
_entry.id   AF-A0A4Q3UHF2-F1
#
_cell.length_a   1.000
_cell.length_b   1.000
_cell.length_c   1.000
_cell.angle_alpha   90.00
_cell.angle_beta   90.00
_cell.angle_gamma   90.00
#
_symmetry.space_group_name_H-M   'P 1'
#
loop_
_entity.id
_entity.type
_entity.pdbx_description
1 polymer ?
#
loop_
_entity_poly.entity_id
_entity_poly.type
_entity_poly.pdbx_seq_one_letter_code
_entity_poly.pdbx_strand_id
1 'polypeptide(L)'
;MGGFMTAATVGTVGIVGFLGLVAPHLARRLLGVDWRWSLPGSVLVGSLVLVLADLVAQRALPALLGRTGLELPVGAVTSVLGAPTLLALLRKRRGA
;
A
#
# COMPACT_ATOMS: atom_id res chain seq x y z
N MET A 1 -11.53 -11.83 13.11
CA MET A 1 -11.59 -12.13 11.66
C MET A 1 -10.46 -11.48 10.86
N GLY A 2 -10.26 -10.16 10.92
CA GLY A 2 -9.20 -9.49 10.15
C GLY A 2 -7.78 -10.06 10.33
N GLY A 3 -7.41 -10.44 11.56
CA GLY A 3 -6.09 -11.04 11.86
C GLY A 3 -5.80 -12.34 11.09
N PHE A 4 -6.78 -13.22 10.95
CA PHE A 4 -6.64 -14.46 10.17
C PHE A 4 -6.44 -14.18 8.69
N MET A 5 -7.16 -13.21 8.14
CA MET A 5 -7.01 -12.82 6.73
C MET A 5 -5.61 -12.25 6.49
N THR A 6 -5.13 -11.36 7.35
CA THR A 6 -3.77 -10.82 7.23
C THR A 6 -2.70 -11.90 7.40
N ALA A 7 -2.87 -12.85 8.32
CA ALA A 7 -1.91 -13.93 8.52
C ALA A 7 -1.85 -14.86 7.31
N ALA A 8 -2.99 -15.24 6.74
CA ALA A 8 -3.06 -16.07 5.53
C ALA A 8 -2.38 -15.39 4.33
N THR A 9 -2.61 -14.08 4.14
CA THR A 9 -2.01 -13.33 3.03
C THR A 9 -0.51 -13.11 3.22
N VAL A 10 -0.06 -12.67 4.41
CA VAL A 10 1.36 -12.42 4.67
C VAL A 10 2.17 -13.73 4.69
N GLY A 11 1.57 -14.85 5.12
CA GLY A 11 2.20 -16.16 5.07
C GLY A 11 2.50 -16.66 3.65
N THR A 12 1.79 -16.15 2.64
CA THR A 12 1.97 -16.57 1.23
C THR A 12 2.78 -15.55 0.41
N VAL A 13 2.55 -14.25 0.62
CA VAL A 13 3.16 -13.17 -0.19
C VAL A 13 4.34 -12.50 0.52
N GLY A 14 4.52 -12.73 1.82
CA GLY A 14 5.48 -12.02 2.65
C GLY A 14 4.97 -10.67 3.16
N ILE A 15 5.85 -9.90 3.78
CA ILE A 15 5.50 -8.65 4.48
C ILE A 15 5.22 -7.52 3.47
N VAL A 16 3.99 -7.00 3.50
CA VAL A 16 3.59 -5.80 2.74
C VAL A 16 3.37 -4.63 3.70
N GLY A 17 4.28 -3.66 3.66
CA GLY A 17 4.22 -2.46 4.50
C GLY A 17 3.26 -1.39 3.98
N PHE A 18 2.67 -0.64 4.93
CA PHE A 18 1.91 0.60 4.71
C PHE A 18 0.62 0.55 3.88
N LEU A 19 0.34 -0.54 3.15
CA LEU A 19 -0.86 -0.65 2.30
C LEU A 19 -2.15 -0.47 3.10
N GLY A 20 -2.21 -1.02 4.32
CA GLY A 20 -3.35 -0.87 5.24
C GLY A 20 -3.62 0.56 5.71
N LEU A 21 -2.65 1.48 5.58
CA LEU A 21 -2.84 2.90 5.84
C LEU A 21 -3.22 3.66 4.57
N VAL A 22 -2.51 3.37 3.47
CA VAL A 22 -2.62 4.08 2.19
C VAL A 22 -3.97 3.80 1.52
N ALA A 23 -4.37 2.54 1.41
CA ALA A 23 -5.57 2.11 0.69
C ALA A 23 -6.87 2.72 1.23
N PRO A 24 -7.21 2.60 2.53
CA PRO A 24 -8.46 3.18 3.04
C PRO A 24 -8.43 4.71 3.07
N HIS A 25 -7.25 5.33 3.13
CA HIS A 25 -7.14 6.79 3.13
C HIS A 25 -7.34 7.39 1.74
N LEU A 26 -6.77 6.77 0.70
CA LEU A 26 -7.04 7.13 -0.69
C LEU A 26 -8.50 6.86 -1.06
N ALA A 27 -9.05 5.71 -0.67
CA ALA A 27 -10.46 5.39 -0.92
C ALA A 27 -11.41 6.43 -0.32
N ARG A 28 -11.17 6.85 0.93
CA ARG A 28 -11.96 7.92 1.57
C ARG A 28 -11.84 9.28 0.87
N ARG A 29 -10.69 9.58 0.27
CA ARG A 29 -10.49 10.82 -0.50
C ARG A 29 -11.16 10.78 -1.87
N LEU A 30 -11.20 9.61 -2.51
CA LEU A 30 -11.75 9.44 -3.86
C LEU A 30 -13.27 9.24 -3.86
N LEU A 31 -13.80 8.45 -2.93
CA LEU A 31 -15.22 8.02 -2.92
C LEU A 31 -16.01 8.60 -1.74
N GLY A 32 -15.38 9.40 -0.88
CA GLY A 32 -16.01 9.98 0.30
C GLY A 32 -15.94 9.12 1.56
N VAL A 33 -16.54 9.62 2.64
CA VAL A 33 -16.42 9.04 4.00
C VAL A 33 -17.41 7.89 4.24
N ASP A 34 -18.41 7.72 3.37
CA ASP A 34 -19.44 6.69 3.51
C ASP A 34 -18.83 5.29 3.46
N TRP A 35 -19.04 4.52 4.53
CA TRP A 35 -18.46 3.18 4.70
C TRP A 35 -18.86 2.21 3.58
N ARG A 36 -20.07 2.39 3.02
CA ARG A 36 -20.63 1.57 1.93
C ARG A 36 -19.80 1.65 0.65
N TRP A 37 -19.19 2.81 0.39
CA TRP A 37 -18.36 3.06 -0.79
C TRP A 37 -16.87 2.99 -0.48
N SER A 38 -16.48 3.42 0.73
CA SER A 38 -15.09 3.41 1.19
C SER A 38 -14.53 2.00 1.34
N LEU A 39 -15.35 1.02 1.76
CA LEU A 39 -14.91 -0.37 1.89
C LEU A 39 -14.57 -1.01 0.53
N PRO A 40 -15.48 -1.08 -0.47
CA PRO A 40 -15.13 -1.60 -1.79
C PRO A 40 -14.09 -0.74 -2.50
N GLY A 41 -14.13 0.58 -2.28
CA GLY A 41 -13.08 1.49 -2.75
C GLY A 41 -11.69 1.14 -2.24
N SER A 42 -11.57 0.81 -0.96
CA SER A 42 -10.28 0.46 -0.36
C SER A 42 -9.72 -0.84 -0.90
N VAL A 43 -10.58 -1.80 -1.26
CA VAL A 43 -10.17 -3.04 -1.94
C VAL A 43 -9.62 -2.70 -3.32
N LEU A 44 -10.36 -1.97 -4.14
CA LEU A 44 -9.96 -1.62 -5.52
C LEU A 44 -8.69 -0.76 -5.55
N VAL A 45 -8.64 0.29 -4.72
CA VAL A 45 -7.48 1.18 -4.64
C VAL A 45 -6.28 0.43 -4.06
N GLY A 46 -6.48 -0.39 -3.03
CA GLY A 46 -5.43 -1.21 -2.45
C GLY A 46 -4.84 -2.20 -3.45
N SER A 47 -5.69 -2.92 -4.19
CA SER A 47 -5.22 -3.85 -5.23
C SER A 47 -4.49 -3.13 -6.35
N LEU A 48 -4.99 -1.98 -6.81
CA LEU A 48 -4.35 -1.21 -7.88
C LEU A 48 -2.98 -0.69 -7.44
N VAL A 49 -2.88 -0.11 -6.24
CA VAL A 49 -1.61 0.37 -5.70
C VAL A 49 -0.61 -0.77 -5.53
N LEU A 50 -1.07 -1.94 -5.05
CA LEU A 50 -0.20 -3.09 -4.84
C LEU A 50 0.33 -3.65 -6.17
N VAL A 51 -0.52 -3.80 -7.20
CA VAL A 51 -0.10 -4.27 -8.54
C VAL A 51 0.88 -3.30 -9.18
N LEU A 52 0.65 -1.99 -9.07
CA LEU A 52 1.58 -0.99 -9.58
C LEU A 52 2.91 -1.02 -8.82
N ALA A 53 2.88 -1.18 -7.50
CA ALA A 53 4.09 -1.30 -6.70
C ALA A 53 4.88 -2.57 -7.04
N ASP A 54 4.20 -3.68 -7.29
CA ASP A 54 4.80 -4.95 -7.72
C ASP A 54 5.44 -4.83 -9.10
N LEU A 55 4.75 -4.21 -10.06
CA LEU A 55 5.29 -3.94 -11.38
C LEU A 55 6.54 -3.04 -11.31
N VAL A 56 6.52 -2.03 -10.44
CA VAL A 56 7.68 -1.16 -10.23
C VAL A 56 8.83 -1.91 -9.56
N ALA A 57 8.55 -2.72 -8.53
CA ALA A 57 9.54 -3.48 -7.79
C ALA A 57 10.26 -4.50 -8.67
N GLN A 58 9.51 -5.23 -9.50
CA GLN A 58 10.03 -6.34 -10.30
C GLN A 58 10.51 -5.94 -11.70
N ARG A 59 9.94 -4.89 -12.31
CA ARG A 59 10.26 -4.51 -13.70
C ARG A 59 10.91 -3.14 -13.81
N ALA A 60 10.25 -2.09 -13.29
CA ALA A 60 10.70 -0.73 -13.55
C ALA A 60 12.04 -0.42 -12.85
N LEU A 61 12.16 -0.76 -11.57
CA LEU A 61 13.34 -0.44 -10.78
C LEU A 61 14.58 -1.26 -11.22
N PRO A 62 14.49 -2.58 -11.44
CA PRO A 62 15.61 -3.37 -11.95
C PRO A 62 16.07 -2.93 -13.36
N ALA A 63 15.13 -2.58 -14.24
CA ALA A 63 15.44 -2.05 -15.57
C ALA A 63 16.16 -0.69 -15.50
N LEU A 64 15.75 0.19 -14.59
CA LEU A 64 16.33 1.53 -14.44
C LEU A 64 17.72 1.50 -13.79
N LEU A 65 17.99 0.52 -12.93
CA LEU A 65 19.28 0.33 -12.24
C LEU A 65 20.30 -0.52 -13.02
N GLY A 66 19.93 -1.06 -14.19
CA GLY A 66 20.81 -1.93 -14.99
C GLY A 66 21.16 -3.25 -14.30
N ARG A 67 20.34 -3.69 -13.32
CA ARG A 67 20.53 -4.91 -12.53
C ARG A 67 19.37 -5.86 -12.80
N THR A 68 19.48 -6.65 -13.86
CA THR A 68 18.53 -7.72 -14.20
C THR A 68 18.64 -8.85 -13.17
N GLY A 69 17.55 -9.07 -12.42
CA GLY A 69 17.45 -10.17 -11.42
C GLY A 69 17.40 -9.73 -9.95
N LEU A 70 17.32 -8.43 -9.67
CA LEU A 70 17.12 -7.96 -8.29
C LEU A 70 15.65 -8.07 -7.90
N GLU A 71 15.33 -9.04 -7.04
CA GLU A 71 13.99 -9.17 -6.44
C GLU A 71 13.86 -8.21 -5.25
N LEU A 72 13.30 -7.03 -5.49
CA LEU A 72 13.01 -6.10 -4.40
C LEU A 72 11.72 -6.48 -3.68
N PRO A 73 11.71 -6.47 -2.34
CA PRO A 73 10.48 -6.64 -1.60
C PRO A 73 9.53 -5.49 -1.89
N VAL A 74 8.31 -5.80 -2.34
CA VAL A 74 7.26 -4.82 -2.63
C VAL A 74 6.99 -3.89 -1.46
N GLY A 75 7.12 -4.39 -0.22
CA GLY A 75 6.99 -3.57 1.00
C GLY A 75 7.97 -2.39 1.07
N ALA A 76 9.17 -2.50 0.50
CA ALA A 76 10.12 -1.39 0.44
C ALA A 76 9.66 -0.33 -0.57
N VAL A 77 9.11 -0.75 -1.71
CA VAL A 77 8.58 0.15 -2.74
C VAL A 77 7.32 0.87 -2.23
N THR A 78 6.40 0.17 -1.59
CA THR A 78 5.18 0.77 -1.03
C THR A 78 5.47 1.74 0.12
N SER A 79 6.60 1.59 0.83
CA SER A 79 7.01 2.48 1.90
C SER A 79 7.25 3.92 1.43
N VAL A 80 7.62 4.14 0.16
CA VAL A 80 7.77 5.47 -0.43
C VAL A 80 6.44 6.25 -0.42
N LEU A 81 5.31 5.56 -0.60
CA LEU A 81 3.97 6.15 -0.51
C LEU A 81 3.44 6.14 0.93
N GLY A 82 3.79 5.12 1.69
CA GLY A 82 3.36 4.89 3.06
C GLY A 82 3.94 5.84 4.10
N ALA A 83 5.24 6.10 4.03
CA ALA A 83 5.92 7.01 4.94
C ALA A 83 5.35 8.44 4.90
N PRO A 84 5.17 9.10 3.74
CA PRO A 84 4.60 10.44 3.70
C PRO A 84 3.14 10.47 4.14
N THR A 85 2.34 9.43 3.85
CA THR A 85 0.95 9.36 4.34
C THR A 85 0.90 9.22 5.85
N LEU A 86 1.76 8.39 6.46
CA LEU A 86 1.88 8.28 7.91
C LEU A 86 2.33 9.62 8.55
N LEU A 87 3.35 10.27 7.98
CA LEU A 87 3.84 11.57 8.45
C LEU A 87 2.77 12.67 8.36
N ALA A 88 2.00 12.70 7.27
CA ALA A 88 0.89 13.63 7.11
C ALA A 88 -0.21 13.41 8.16
N LEU A 89 -0.53 12.15 8.47
CA LEU A 89 -1.49 11.80 9.53
C LEU A 89 -0.98 12.21 10.91
N LEU A 90 0.30 11.99 11.21
CA LEU A 90 0.91 12.39 12.48
C LEU A 90 0.92 13.91 12.67
N ARG A 91 1.29 14.67 11.62
CA ARG A 91 1.25 16.14 11.64
C ARG A 91 -0.16 16.67 11.89
N LYS A 92 -1.17 16.08 11.25
CA LYS A 92 -2.57 16.50 11.42
C LYS A 92 -3.07 16.30 12.86
N ARG A 93 -2.54 15.32 13.60
CA ARG A 93 -2.92 15.09 15.01
C ARG A 93 -2.17 15.95 16.02
N ARG A 94 -1.01 16.50 15.67
CA ARG A 94 -0.23 17.40 16.54
C ARG A 94 -0.67 18.87 16.48
N GLY A 95 -1.48 19.24 15.48
CA GLY A 95 -2.02 20.60 15.32
C GLY A 95 -3.45 20.77 15.84
N ALA A 96 -3.90 19.89 16.73
CA ALA A 96 -5.19 19.95 17.42
C ALA A 96 -4.96 19.98 18.93
#